data_AF-A0A1P8LYV6-F1
#
_entry.id   AF-A0A1P8LYV6-F1
#
_cell.length_a   1.000
_cell.length_b   1.000
_cell.length_c   1.000
_cell.angle_alpha   90.00
_cell.angle_beta   90.00
_cell.angle_gamma   90.00
#
_symmetry.space_group_name_H-M   'P 1'
#
loop_
_entity.id
_entity.type
_entity.pdbx_description
1 polymer ?
#
loop_
_entity_poly.entity_id
_entity_poly.type
_entity_poly.pdbx_seq_one_letter_code
_entity_poly.pdbx_strand_id
1 'polypeptide(L)'
;MHHLLIALAASPAPSPSLRPGLSEDQVTPGLLGFLLTAFIVVLTALLIVDMVRRIRRVRYRAQVEEERLAAAEAADIARDDAANGNAGRTDT
;
A
#
# COMPACT_ATOMS: atom_id res chain seq x y z
N MET A 1 33.60 28.82 4.65
CA MET A 1 32.35 28.18 4.18
C MET A 1 31.19 29.01 4.73
N HIS A 2 30.63 29.90 3.91
CA HIS A 2 29.60 30.86 4.36
C HIS A 2 28.25 30.14 4.43
N HIS A 3 27.78 29.87 5.64
CA HIS A 3 26.44 29.35 5.88
C HIS A 3 25.42 30.46 5.62
N LEU A 4 24.82 30.45 4.44
CA LEU A 4 23.66 31.28 4.15
C LEU A 4 22.45 30.71 4.91
N LEU A 5 22.33 31.06 6.18
CA LEU A 5 21.07 30.93 6.90
C LEU A 5 20.18 32.09 6.46
N ILE A 6 19.28 31.80 5.52
CA ILE A 6 18.19 32.71 5.16
C ILE A 6 17.29 32.82 6.39
N ALA A 7 17.42 33.92 7.12
CA ALA A 7 16.45 34.30 8.13
C ALA A 7 15.14 34.64 7.39
N LEU A 8 14.16 33.74 7.45
CA LEU A 8 12.79 34.02 7.03
C LEU A 8 12.21 35.01 8.04
N ALA A 9 12.51 36.30 7.85
CA ALA A 9 11.89 37.38 8.59
C ALA A 9 10.42 37.44 8.18
N ALA A 10 9.56 36.72 8.91
CA ALA A 10 8.13 36.95 8.87
C ALA A 10 7.89 38.36 9.41
N SER A 11 7.80 39.35 8.51
CA SER A 11 7.27 40.66 8.85
C SER A 11 5.90 40.42 9.50
N PRO A 12 5.60 40.95 10.70
CA PRO A 12 4.28 40.81 11.27
C PRO A 12 3.29 41.49 10.32
N ALA A 13 2.60 40.69 9.52
CA ALA A 13 1.51 41.17 8.70
C ALA A 13 0.46 41.76 9.65
N PRO A 14 -0.20 42.87 9.27
CA PRO A 14 -1.28 43.42 10.08
C PRO A 14 -2.27 42.29 10.37
N SER A 15 -2.49 42.00 11.65
CA SER A 15 -3.38 40.91 12.05
C SER A 15 -4.76 41.20 11.47
N PRO A 16 -5.28 40.37 10.54
CA PRO A 16 -6.62 40.57 10.02
C PRO A 16 -7.58 40.42 11.20
N SER A 17 -8.17 41.54 11.64
CA SER A 17 -9.22 41.49 12.64
C SER A 17 -10.41 40.77 12.04
N LEU A 18 -11.02 39.87 12.81
CA LEU A 18 -12.26 39.20 12.41
C LEU A 18 -13.32 40.27 12.14
N ARG A 19 -14.17 40.05 11.14
CA ARG A 19 -15.32 40.94 10.89
C ARG A 19 -16.13 41.06 12.20
N PRO A 20 -16.61 42.25 12.56
CA PRO A 20 -17.36 42.45 13.80
C PRO A 20 -18.48 41.40 13.93
N GLY A 21 -18.48 40.63 15.03
CA GLY A 21 -19.42 39.53 15.27
C GLY A 21 -18.90 38.12 14.97
N LEU A 22 -17.68 37.96 14.45
CA LEU A 22 -17.01 36.66 14.34
C LEU A 22 -16.05 36.46 15.52
N SER A 23 -16.26 35.37 16.26
CA SER A 23 -15.35 34.88 17.31
C SER A 23 -14.39 33.83 16.73
N GLU A 24 -13.23 33.66 17.36
CA GLU A 24 -12.08 32.91 16.81
C GLU A 24 -12.31 31.38 16.74
N ASP A 25 -13.21 30.89 17.59
CA ASP A 25 -13.78 29.54 17.60
C ASP A 25 -14.64 29.24 16.37
N GLN A 26 -15.15 30.25 15.66
CA GLN A 26 -15.96 30.07 14.46
C GLN A 26 -15.13 29.82 13.19
N VAL A 27 -13.82 30.10 13.22
CA VAL A 27 -12.94 30.05 12.03
C VAL A 27 -11.80 29.05 12.17
N THR A 28 -11.53 28.57 13.38
CA THR A 28 -10.57 27.51 13.63
C THR A 28 -11.34 26.20 13.79
N PRO A 29 -10.91 25.09 13.16
CA PRO A 29 -11.57 23.78 13.32
C PRO A 29 -11.66 23.30 14.79
N GLY A 30 -11.01 23.99 15.73
CA GLY A 30 -11.04 23.69 17.16
C GLY A 30 -10.46 22.31 17.47
N LEU A 31 -10.66 21.86 18.70
CA LEU A 31 -10.26 20.51 19.10
C LEU A 31 -11.04 19.44 18.33
N LEU A 32 -12.32 19.67 18.06
CA LEU A 32 -13.19 18.71 17.37
C LEU A 32 -12.73 18.46 15.92
N GLY A 33 -12.40 19.51 15.17
CA GLY A 33 -11.91 19.36 13.81
C GLY A 33 -10.51 18.75 13.75
N PHE A 34 -9.63 19.04 14.72
CA PHE A 34 -8.34 18.34 14.84
C PHE A 34 -8.53 16.83 15.07
N LEU A 35 -9.42 16.45 16.00
CA LEU A 35 -9.73 15.05 16.27
C LEU A 35 -10.37 14.36 15.06
N LEU A 36 -11.23 15.06 14.31
CA LEU A 36 -11.83 14.54 13.09
C LEU A 36 -10.76 14.27 12.02
N THR A 37 -9.85 15.21 11.78
CA THR A 37 -8.76 15.01 10.82
C THR A 37 -7.81 13.90 11.28
N ALA A 38 -7.43 13.87 12.56
CA ALA A 38 -6.61 12.79 13.13
C ALA A 38 -7.28 11.42 12.93
N PHE A 39 -8.58 11.33 13.15
CA PHE A 39 -9.36 10.12 12.91
C PHE A 39 -9.35 9.68 11.44
N ILE A 40 -9.54 10.61 10.49
CA ILE A 40 -9.46 10.32 9.05
C ILE A 40 -8.07 9.81 8.67
N VAL A 41 -7.01 10.39 9.22
CA VAL A 41 -5.64 9.93 8.99
C VAL A 41 -5.45 8.50 9.49
N VAL A 42 -5.95 8.18 10.69
CA VAL A 42 -5.90 6.81 11.22
C VAL A 42 -6.66 5.84 10.33
N LEU A 43 -7.88 6.19 9.91
CA LEU A 43 -8.67 5.35 8.98
C LEU A 43 -7.92 5.11 7.67
N THR A 44 -7.31 6.16 7.11
CA THR A 44 -6.54 6.08 5.87
C THR A 44 -5.32 5.17 6.04
N ALA A 45 -4.59 5.32 7.14
CA ALA A 45 -3.45 4.46 7.46
C ALA A 45 -3.86 2.99 7.64
N LEU A 46 -4.97 2.73 8.34
CA LEU A 46 -5.53 1.39 8.49
C LEU A 46 -5.94 0.79 7.14
N LEU A 47 -6.53 1.59 6.25
CA LEU A 47 -6.90 1.16 4.91
C LEU A 47 -5.68 0.79 4.06
N ILE A 48 -4.60 1.57 4.14
CA ILE A 48 -3.33 1.26 3.48
C ILE A 48 -2.76 -0.06 4.03
N VAL A 49 -2.72 -0.22 5.35
CA VAL A 49 -2.22 -1.45 6.00
C VAL A 49 -3.07 -2.66 5.63
N ASP A 50 -4.39 -2.53 5.60
CA ASP A 50 -5.29 -3.60 5.17
C ASP A 50 -5.05 -3.93 3.69
N MET A 51 -4.96 -2.93 2.82
CA MET A 51 -4.69 -3.15 1.40
C MET A 51 -3.36 -3.89 1.18
N VAL A 52 -2.29 -3.48 1.87
CA VAL A 52 -0.98 -4.17 1.78
C VAL A 52 -1.08 -5.61 2.31
N ARG A 53 -1.75 -5.83 3.44
CA ARG A 53 -1.99 -7.17 3.99
C ARG A 53 -2.81 -8.03 3.02
N ARG A 54 -3.87 -7.47 2.43
CA ARG A 54 -4.72 -8.13 1.44
C ARG A 54 -3.92 -8.53 0.21
N ILE A 55 -3.15 -7.60 -0.37
CA ILE A 55 -2.32 -7.87 -1.55
C ILE A 55 -1.32 -8.99 -1.25
N ARG A 56 -0.62 -8.92 -0.10
CA ARG A 56 0.29 -10.00 0.30
C ARG A 56 -0.45 -11.34 0.39
N ARG A 57 -1.57 -11.40 1.12
CA ARG A 57 -2.37 -12.63 1.27
C ARG A 57 -2.83 -13.22 -0.06
N VAL A 58 -3.30 -12.39 -1.00
CA VAL A 58 -3.78 -12.86 -2.31
C VAL A 58 -2.63 -13.38 -3.17
N ARG A 59 -1.50 -12.66 -3.21
CA ARG A 59 -0.33 -13.07 -4.01
C ARG A 59 0.28 -14.38 -3.54
N TYR A 60 0.41 -14.60 -2.23
CA TYR A 60 0.90 -15.89 -1.70
C TYR A 60 0.03 -17.07 -2.13
N ARG A 61 -1.30 -16.88 -2.17
CA ARG A 61 -2.22 -17.95 -2.58
C ARG A 61 -2.12 -18.27 -4.06
N ALA A 62 -1.96 -17.25 -4.92
CA ALA A 62 -1.80 -17.44 -6.35
C ALA A 62 -0.50 -18.17 -6.69
N GLN A 63 0.62 -17.76 -6.07
CA GLN A 63 1.93 -18.38 -6.32
C GLN A 63 1.96 -19.86 -5.92
N VAL A 64 1.38 -20.22 -4.78
CA VAL A 64 1.32 -21.62 -4.33
C VAL A 64 0.48 -22.49 -5.27
N GLU A 65 -0.59 -21.95 -5.85
CA GLU A 65 -1.40 -22.70 -6.80
C GLU A 65 -0.71 -22.86 -8.15
N GLU A 66 -0.04 -21.81 -8.64
CA GLU A 66 0.80 -21.86 -9.85
C GLU A 66 1.94 -22.88 -9.70
N GLU A 67 2.64 -22.89 -8.58
CA GLU A 67 3.70 -23.87 -8.29
C GLU A 67 3.16 -25.31 -8.27
N ARG A 68 1.97 -25.53 -7.71
CA ARG A 68 1.33 -26.86 -7.68
C ARG A 68 0.92 -27.33 -9.07
N LEU A 69 0.35 -26.43 -9.87
CA LEU A 69 -0.04 -26.74 -11.25
C LEU A 69 1.18 -27.05 -12.11
N ALA A 70 2.24 -26.25 -12.00
CA ALA A 70 3.49 -26.49 -12.72
C ALA A 70 4.15 -27.81 -12.32
N ALA A 71 4.12 -28.17 -11.03
CA ALA A 71 4.63 -29.46 -10.56
C ALA A 71 3.81 -30.64 -11.07
N ALA A 72 2.47 -30.50 -11.15
CA ALA A 72 1.59 -31.51 -11.73
C ALA A 72 1.85 -31.70 -13.22
N GLU A 73 1.97 -30.61 -13.99
CA GLU A 73 2.26 -30.65 -15.42
C GLU A 73 3.64 -31.28 -15.71
N ALA A 74 4.67 -30.93 -14.92
CA ALA A 74 5.99 -31.55 -15.03
C ALA A 74 5.96 -33.06 -14.72
N ALA A 75 5.13 -33.49 -13.76
CA ALA A 75 4.97 -34.89 -13.44
C ALA A 75 4.23 -35.66 -14.55
N ASP A 76 3.25 -35.04 -15.20
CA ASP A 76 2.53 -35.63 -16.33
C ASP A 76 3.43 -35.75 -17.57
N ILE A 77 4.21 -34.72 -17.90
CA ILE A 77 5.23 -34.79 -18.98
C ILE A 77 6.23 -35.92 -18.72
N ALA A 78 6.75 -36.03 -17.49
CA ALA A 78 7.69 -37.09 -17.13
C ALA A 78 7.08 -38.50 -17.24
N ARG A 79 5.77 -38.65 -16.99
CA ARG A 79 5.04 -39.91 -17.17
C ARG A 79 4.87 -40.26 -18.64
N ASP A 80 4.51 -39.29 -19.47
CA ASP A 80 4.34 -39.47 -20.91
C ASP A 80 5.67 -39.82 -21.59
N ASP A 81 6.76 -39.16 -21.22
CA ASP A 81 8.11 -39.47 -21.69
C ASP A 81 8.54 -40.89 -21.29
N ALA A 82 8.24 -41.31 -20.05
CA ALA A 82 8.54 -42.66 -19.59
C ALA A 82 7.71 -43.73 -20.33
N ALA A 83 6.44 -43.44 -20.63
CA ALA A 83 5.57 -44.34 -21.39
C ALA A 83 6.03 -44.49 -22.85
N ASN A 84 6.40 -43.38 -23.50
CA ASN A 84 6.88 -43.37 -24.88
C ASN A 84 8.28 -44.02 -25.01
N GLY A 85 9.20 -43.71 -24.09
CA GLY A 85 10.53 -44.31 -24.05
C GLY A 85 10.54 -45.81 -23.77
N ASN A 86 9.49 -46.34 -23.15
CA ASN A 86 9.29 -47.78 -22.97
C ASN A 86 8.75 -48.44 -24.25
N ALA A 87 7.80 -47.80 -24.94
CA ALA A 87 7.26 -48.30 -26.21
C ALA A 87 8.33 -48.41 -27.30
N GLY A 88 9.26 -47.45 -27.39
CA GLY A 88 10.38 -47.51 -28.34
C GLY A 88 11.44 -48.57 -28.02
N ARG A 89 11.46 -49.15 -26.82
CA ARG A 89 12.43 -50.17 -26.39
C ARG A 89 11.93 -51.60 -26.61
N THR A 90 10.62 -51.80 -26.77
CA THR A 90 10.02 -53.14 -26.95
C THR A 90 9.99 -53.63 -28.40
N ASP A 91 10.37 -52.79 -29.37
CA ASP A 91 10.23 -53.05 -30.81
C ASP A 91 11.54 -53.48 -31.52
N THR A 92 12.59 -53.85 -30.77
CA THR A 92 13.84 -54.46 -31.30
C THR A 92 14.13 -55.79 -30.63
#